data_AF-A0A8S1BWD6-F1
#
_entry.id   AF-A0A8S1BWD6-F1
#
_cell.length_a   1.000
_cell.length_b   1.000
_cell.length_c   1.000
_cell.angle_alpha   90.00
_cell.angle_beta   90.00
_cell.angle_gamma   90.00
#
_symmetry.space_group_name_H-M   'P 1'
#
loop_
_entity.id
_entity.type
_entity.pdbx_description
1 polymer ?
#
loop_
_entity_poly.entity_id
_entity_poly.type
_entity_poly.pdbx_seq_one_letter_code
_entity_poly.pdbx_strand_id
1 'polypeptide(L)'
;MAKFDLTHKLGQYLDRHLVFPLLEFLSAKQIYDETELLQGKLDILSKTNMLDYAIDIRKQLHPNAEVPEDLKIKRAQVVAELTELQNEVELVYKLMQNEEVMQTMETMRDPKVLLSHLTKEYDFKIDMMDNLVKFAKYRYECGNYSVSTSYLYFYMLIMPPTDKNYLNVLWGKLASEILVQNWDTALDDLNKLREFIDSNAFANPLQVLQQRTWLIHWSLFVFFNHAKGRDHIIEMFLYRPNYLNAIQTMCPHILRYLATAVVINRSRRNALNALKDLVKVIQQESYTYRDPITEFLEHLYVNFDFDGARQKLNECQEVLYNDFFLIACLDEFVENARLMIFETFCRIHQCITIG
;
A
#
# COMPACT_ATOMS: atom_id res chain seq x y z
N MET A 1 15.70 -12.86 -14.01
CA MET A 1 14.80 -11.70 -14.00
C MET A 1 13.53 -11.98 -13.20
N ALA A 2 12.66 -12.93 -13.57
CA ALA A 2 11.42 -13.24 -12.80
C ALA A 2 11.61 -13.88 -11.40
N LYS A 3 12.80 -14.40 -11.06
CA LYS A 3 13.02 -15.15 -9.79
C LYS A 3 12.81 -14.33 -8.51
N PHE A 4 13.01 -13.02 -8.59
CA PHE A 4 12.93 -12.11 -7.43
C PHE A 4 11.67 -11.25 -7.42
N ASP A 5 10.74 -11.50 -8.34
CA ASP A 5 9.47 -10.81 -8.39
C ASP A 5 8.61 -11.19 -7.17
N LEU A 6 8.22 -10.17 -6.40
CA LEU A 6 7.38 -10.32 -5.21
C LEU A 6 5.91 -10.03 -5.50
N THR A 7 5.54 -9.66 -6.73
CA THR A 7 4.18 -9.20 -7.07
C THR A 7 3.11 -10.22 -6.69
N HIS A 8 3.34 -11.52 -6.92
CA HIS A 8 2.42 -12.59 -6.50
C HIS A 8 2.26 -12.67 -4.96
N LYS A 9 3.34 -12.47 -4.21
CA LYS A 9 3.32 -12.51 -2.74
C LYS A 9 2.66 -11.26 -2.16
N LEU A 10 3.00 -10.09 -2.70
CA LEU A 10 2.42 -8.82 -2.30
C LEU A 10 0.91 -8.78 -2.60
N GLY A 11 0.49 -9.28 -3.76
CA GLY A 11 -0.90 -9.30 -4.19
C GLY A 11 -1.86 -10.02 -3.25
N GLN A 12 -1.37 -10.95 -2.41
CA GLN A 12 -2.20 -11.64 -1.41
C GLN A 12 -2.62 -10.73 -0.24
N TYR A 13 -1.88 -9.65 -0.01
CA TYR A 13 -2.09 -8.70 1.09
C TYR A 13 -2.64 -7.36 0.61
N LEU A 14 -2.84 -7.20 -0.70
CA LEU A 14 -3.32 -5.98 -1.33
C LEU A 14 -4.76 -6.13 -1.80
N ASP A 15 -5.44 -4.99 -1.89
CA ASP A 15 -6.74 -4.95 -2.56
C ASP A 15 -6.58 -5.09 -4.08
N ARG A 16 -7.61 -5.60 -4.75
CA ARG A 16 -7.65 -5.87 -6.19
C ARG A 16 -7.27 -4.65 -7.02
N HIS A 17 -7.69 -3.46 -6.59
CA HIS A 17 -7.39 -2.21 -7.31
C HIS A 17 -5.91 -1.80 -7.18
N LEU A 18 -5.28 -2.07 -6.04
CA LEU A 18 -3.86 -1.77 -5.79
C LEU A 18 -2.90 -2.72 -6.51
N VAL A 19 -3.40 -3.85 -7.01
CA VAL A 19 -2.61 -4.78 -7.82
C VAL A 19 -2.45 -4.29 -9.26
N PHE A 20 -3.38 -3.46 -9.79
CA PHE A 20 -3.29 -2.98 -11.18
C PHE A 20 -2.03 -2.16 -11.47
N PRO A 21 -1.61 -1.17 -10.65
CA PRO A 21 -0.37 -0.45 -10.89
C PRO A 21 0.86 -1.37 -10.94
N LEU A 22 0.88 -2.44 -10.13
CA LEU A 22 1.96 -3.43 -10.14
C LEU A 22 1.97 -4.23 -11.45
N LEU A 23 0.80 -4.66 -11.93
CA LEU A 23 0.67 -5.39 -13.18
C LEU A 23 0.95 -4.52 -14.41
N GLU A 24 0.58 -3.24 -14.39
CA GLU A 24 0.94 -2.29 -15.43
C GLU A 24 2.44 -2.06 -15.51
N PHE A 25 3.11 -1.96 -14.35
CA PHE A 25 4.56 -1.88 -14.30
C PHE A 25 5.25 -3.14 -14.86
N LEU A 26 4.78 -4.34 -14.48
CA LEU A 26 5.30 -5.59 -15.04
C LEU A 26 5.09 -5.69 -16.56
N SER A 27 3.95 -5.21 -17.06
CA SER A 27 3.65 -5.13 -18.49
C SER A 27 4.61 -4.17 -19.20
N ALA A 28 4.89 -3.00 -18.63
CA ALA A 28 5.82 -2.03 -19.19
C ALA A 28 7.28 -2.55 -19.22
N LYS A 29 7.65 -3.41 -18.26
CA LYS A 29 8.98 -4.01 -18.18
C LYS A 29 9.16 -5.25 -19.06
N GLN A 30 8.07 -5.79 -19.64
CA GLN A 30 8.07 -6.98 -20.52
C GLN A 30 8.84 -8.18 -19.91
N ILE A 31 8.71 -8.38 -18.59
CA ILE A 31 9.38 -9.49 -17.88
C ILE A 31 8.65 -10.82 -18.14
N TYR A 32 7.34 -10.75 -18.35
CA TYR A 32 6.46 -11.89 -18.62
C TYR A 32 5.80 -11.74 -19.99
N ASP A 33 5.22 -12.83 -20.50
CA ASP A 33 4.41 -12.81 -21.70
C ASP A 33 3.20 -11.87 -21.50
N GLU A 34 3.03 -10.92 -22.42
CA GLU A 34 1.93 -9.96 -22.39
C GLU A 34 0.58 -10.68 -22.40
N THR A 35 0.47 -11.84 -23.05
CA THR A 35 -0.79 -12.59 -23.12
C THR A 35 -1.22 -13.18 -21.78
N GLU A 36 -0.29 -13.78 -21.03
CA GLU A 36 -0.54 -14.31 -19.69
C GLU A 36 -0.87 -13.18 -18.70
N LEU A 37 -0.18 -12.05 -18.82
CA LEU A 37 -0.39 -10.89 -17.95
C LEU A 37 -1.76 -10.24 -18.21
N LEU A 38 -2.17 -10.13 -19.48
CA LEU A 38 -3.50 -9.64 -19.85
C LEU A 38 -4.62 -10.60 -19.40
N GLN A 39 -4.39 -11.92 -19.45
CA GLN A 39 -5.34 -12.89 -18.88
C GLN A 39 -5.47 -12.72 -17.36
N GLY A 40 -4.35 -12.58 -16.64
CA GLY A 40 -4.36 -12.30 -15.20
C GLY A 40 -5.09 -11.01 -14.85
N LYS A 41 -4.91 -9.93 -15.65
CA LYS A 41 -5.67 -8.69 -15.49
C LYS A 41 -7.17 -8.91 -15.70
N LEU A 42 -7.58 -9.68 -16.73
CA LEU A 42 -8.98 -10.00 -16.98
C LEU A 42 -9.62 -10.80 -15.83
N ASP A 43 -8.90 -11.75 -15.24
CA ASP A 43 -9.40 -12.54 -14.12
C ASP A 43 -9.65 -11.68 -12.87
N ILE A 44 -8.76 -10.71 -12.60
CA ILE A 44 -8.96 -9.74 -11.51
C ILE A 44 -10.17 -8.85 -11.83
N LEU A 45 -10.26 -8.36 -13.06
CA LEU A 45 -11.35 -7.48 -13.52
C LEU A 45 -12.70 -8.17 -13.59
N SER A 46 -12.74 -9.49 -13.79
CA SER A 46 -13.99 -10.25 -13.78
C SER A 46 -14.70 -10.19 -12.42
N LYS A 47 -13.94 -9.89 -11.36
CA LYS A 47 -14.41 -9.76 -9.96
C LYS A 47 -14.52 -8.30 -9.51
N THR A 48 -14.27 -7.33 -10.38
CA THR A 48 -14.49 -5.91 -10.12
C THR A 48 -15.50 -5.34 -11.12
N ASN A 49 -16.12 -4.21 -10.79
CA ASN A 49 -17.12 -3.58 -11.65
C ASN A 49 -16.49 -2.59 -12.66
N MET A 50 -15.16 -2.66 -12.87
CA MET A 50 -14.44 -1.88 -13.89
C MET A 50 -14.60 -2.51 -15.29
N LEU A 51 -15.84 -2.56 -15.76
CA LEU A 51 -16.22 -3.25 -16.98
C LEU A 51 -15.64 -2.60 -18.24
N ASP A 52 -15.49 -1.27 -18.26
CA ASP A 52 -14.92 -0.56 -19.41
C ASP A 52 -13.44 -0.89 -19.61
N TYR A 53 -12.66 -0.97 -18.52
CA TYR A 53 -11.27 -1.40 -18.56
C TYR A 53 -11.13 -2.89 -18.91
N ALA A 54 -12.05 -3.74 -18.43
CA ALA A 54 -12.11 -5.15 -18.82
C ALA A 54 -12.39 -5.34 -20.33
N ILE A 55 -13.27 -4.51 -20.90
CA ILE A 55 -13.58 -4.51 -22.33
C ILE A 55 -12.34 -4.11 -23.14
N ASP A 56 -11.60 -3.10 -22.72
CA ASP A 56 -10.43 -2.63 -23.45
C ASP A 56 -9.26 -3.61 -23.40
N ILE A 57 -8.99 -4.24 -22.24
CA ILE A 57 -7.99 -5.33 -22.14
C ILE A 57 -8.40 -6.52 -23.01
N ARG A 58 -9.69 -6.86 -23.08
CA ARG A 58 -10.15 -7.97 -23.92
C ARG A 58 -10.01 -7.67 -25.41
N LYS A 59 -10.22 -6.42 -25.84
CA LYS A 59 -9.93 -5.99 -27.22
C LYS A 59 -8.45 -6.11 -27.55
N GLN A 60 -7.57 -5.82 -26.59
CA GLN A 60 -6.12 -6.02 -26.76
C GLN A 60 -5.76 -7.50 -26.90
N LEU A 61 -6.43 -8.39 -26.16
CA LEU A 61 -6.17 -9.83 -26.19
C LEU A 61 -6.77 -10.53 -27.42
N HIS A 62 -7.95 -10.10 -27.86
CA HIS A 62 -8.64 -10.61 -29.04
C HIS A 62 -9.14 -9.47 -29.93
N PRO A 63 -8.29 -8.95 -30.85
CA PRO A 63 -8.68 -7.87 -31.77
C PRO A 63 -9.88 -8.18 -32.66
N ASN A 64 -10.18 -9.46 -32.90
CA ASN A 64 -11.22 -9.94 -33.82
C ASN A 64 -12.46 -10.55 -33.12
N ALA A 65 -12.55 -10.54 -31.79
CA ALA A 65 -13.69 -11.10 -31.07
C ALA A 65 -14.63 -9.98 -30.58
N GLU A 66 -15.92 -10.07 -30.90
CA GLU A 66 -16.92 -9.13 -30.41
C GLU A 66 -17.05 -9.19 -28.87
N VAL A 67 -17.36 -8.05 -28.27
CA VAL A 67 -17.62 -7.94 -26.83
C VAL A 67 -18.81 -8.85 -26.48
N PRO A 68 -18.66 -9.85 -25.58
CA PRO A 68 -19.75 -10.74 -25.19
C PRO A 68 -20.96 -9.95 -24.68
N GLU A 69 -22.15 -10.39 -25.06
CA GLU A 69 -23.40 -9.78 -24.58
C GLU A 69 -23.50 -9.82 -23.05
N ASP A 70 -22.92 -10.83 -22.39
CA ASP A 70 -22.85 -10.94 -20.92
C ASP A 70 -22.19 -9.72 -20.25
N LEU A 71 -21.13 -9.16 -20.85
CA LEU A 71 -20.47 -7.97 -20.30
C LEU A 71 -21.29 -6.70 -20.52
N LYS A 72 -22.06 -6.63 -21.62
CA LYS A 72 -22.99 -5.51 -21.88
C LYS A 72 -24.19 -5.55 -20.93
N ILE A 73 -24.72 -6.74 -20.65
CA ILE A 73 -25.81 -6.95 -19.69
C ILE A 73 -25.32 -6.58 -18.28
N LYS A 74 -24.14 -7.07 -17.87
CA LYS A 74 -23.54 -6.68 -16.59
C LYS A 74 -23.31 -5.17 -16.50
N ARG A 75 -22.87 -4.52 -17.59
CA ARG A 75 -22.73 -3.06 -17.62
C ARG A 75 -24.05 -2.35 -17.39
N ALA A 76 -25.13 -2.80 -18.04
CA ALA A 76 -26.46 -2.23 -17.85
C ALA A 76 -26.97 -2.41 -16.41
N GLN A 77 -26.75 -3.58 -15.81
CA GLN A 77 -27.09 -3.84 -14.40
C GLN A 77 -26.29 -2.94 -13.46
N VAL A 78 -24.98 -2.82 -13.69
CA VAL A 78 -24.09 -2.01 -12.84
C VAL A 78 -24.46 -0.52 -12.90
N VAL A 79 -24.83 -0.03 -14.07
CA VAL A 79 -25.30 1.34 -14.25
C VAL A 79 -26.67 1.55 -13.60
N ALA A 80 -27.58 0.57 -13.68
CA ALA A 80 -28.89 0.65 -13.04
C ALA A 80 -28.78 0.72 -11.50
N GLU A 81 -27.99 -0.17 -10.90
CA GLU A 81 -27.72 -0.15 -9.46
C GLU A 81 -27.04 1.15 -9.01
N LEU A 82 -26.12 1.69 -9.83
CA LEU A 82 -25.53 3.02 -9.58
C LEU A 82 -26.58 4.12 -9.56
N THR A 83 -27.54 4.11 -10.48
CA THR A 83 -28.58 5.13 -10.53
C THR A 83 -29.55 5.02 -9.36
N GLU A 84 -29.90 3.80 -8.94
CA GLU A 84 -30.74 3.58 -7.76
C GLU A 84 -30.05 4.07 -6.48
N LEU A 85 -28.80 3.66 -6.25
CA LEU A 85 -28.02 4.10 -5.09
C LEU A 85 -27.74 5.61 -5.13
N GLN A 86 -27.55 6.19 -6.31
CA GLN A 86 -27.38 7.63 -6.45
C GLN A 86 -28.64 8.40 -6.05
N ASN A 87 -29.83 7.90 -6.38
CA ASN A 87 -31.09 8.50 -5.95
C ASN A 87 -31.30 8.39 -4.43
N GLU A 88 -30.92 7.26 -3.84
CA GLU A 88 -30.98 7.08 -2.37
C GLU A 88 -30.01 8.01 -1.63
N VAL A 89 -28.83 8.27 -2.21
CA VAL A 89 -27.79 9.13 -1.64
C VAL A 89 -27.96 10.59 -2.06
N GLU A 90 -28.92 10.94 -2.92
CA GLU A 90 -29.14 12.31 -3.40
C GLU A 90 -29.42 13.28 -2.25
N LEU A 91 -30.10 12.81 -1.21
CA LEU A 91 -30.39 13.57 0.00
C LEU A 91 -29.11 13.91 0.77
N VAL A 92 -28.19 12.94 0.88
CA VAL A 92 -26.86 13.14 1.48
C VAL A 92 -25.98 14.01 0.60
N TYR A 93 -26.08 13.88 -0.72
CA TYR A 93 -25.34 14.71 -1.67
C TYR A 93 -25.74 16.19 -1.58
N LYS A 94 -27.05 16.47 -1.45
CA LYS A 94 -27.56 17.83 -1.21
C LYS A 94 -27.07 18.40 0.12
N LEU A 95 -26.98 17.57 1.16
CA LEU A 95 -26.39 17.98 2.44
C LEU A 95 -24.89 18.29 2.34
N MET A 96 -24.15 17.51 1.54
CA MET A 96 -22.72 17.72 1.32
C MET A 96 -22.43 18.99 0.51
N GLN A 97 -23.33 19.40 -0.38
CA GLN A 97 -23.18 20.65 -1.15
C GLN A 97 -23.54 21.92 -0.35
N ASN A 98 -24.20 21.79 0.80
CA ASN A 98 -24.50 22.95 1.63
C ASN A 98 -23.23 23.40 2.38
N GLU A 99 -22.64 24.51 1.93
CA GLU A 99 -21.44 25.11 2.53
C GLU A 99 -21.61 25.44 4.02
N GLU A 100 -22.83 25.77 4.46
CA GLU A 100 -23.14 26.02 5.88
C GLU A 100 -23.02 24.75 6.74
N VAL A 101 -23.36 23.58 6.18
CA VAL A 101 -23.24 22.29 6.87
C VAL A 101 -21.78 21.85 6.95
N MET A 102 -21.01 22.05 5.88
CA MET A 102 -19.56 21.77 5.88
C MET A 102 -18.80 22.68 6.87
N GLN A 103 -19.14 23.96 6.96
CA GLN A 103 -18.52 24.87 7.93
C GLN A 103 -18.95 24.58 9.38
N THR A 104 -20.21 24.20 9.63
CA THR A 104 -20.65 23.74 10.96
C THR A 104 -20.04 22.38 11.34
N MET A 105 -19.76 21.52 10.36
CA MET A 105 -19.03 20.25 10.57
C MET A 105 -17.57 20.45 10.95
N GLU A 106 -16.87 21.43 10.36
CA GLU A 106 -15.48 21.75 10.73
C GLU A 106 -15.38 22.43 12.10
N THR A 107 -16.40 23.21 12.50
CA THR A 107 -16.44 23.87 13.81
C THR A 107 -16.94 22.96 14.94
N MET A 108 -17.84 22.01 14.67
CA MET A 108 -18.32 21.02 15.64
C MET A 108 -17.56 19.70 15.51
N ARG A 109 -16.37 19.64 16.11
CA ARG A 109 -15.50 18.43 16.15
C ARG A 109 -16.08 17.22 16.90
N ASP A 110 -17.27 17.33 17.53
CA ASP A 110 -17.88 16.24 18.29
C ASP A 110 -18.92 15.48 17.46
N PRO A 111 -18.64 14.22 17.05
CA PRO A 111 -19.50 13.44 16.16
C PRO A 111 -20.89 13.17 16.75
N LYS A 112 -21.02 13.12 18.08
CA LYS A 112 -22.31 12.93 18.77
C LYS A 112 -23.22 14.17 18.71
N VAL A 113 -22.63 15.36 18.80
CA VAL A 113 -23.37 16.63 18.71
C VAL A 113 -23.77 16.86 17.26
N LEU A 114 -22.86 16.57 16.33
CA LEU A 114 -23.10 16.65 14.90
C LEU A 114 -24.22 15.70 14.43
N LEU A 115 -24.20 14.44 14.88
CA LEU A 115 -25.29 13.48 14.65
C LEU A 115 -26.62 14.01 15.19
N SER A 116 -26.63 14.60 16.39
CA SER A 116 -27.87 15.14 16.97
C SER A 116 -28.38 16.38 16.23
N HIS A 117 -27.50 17.21 15.67
CA HIS A 117 -27.86 18.35 14.82
C HIS A 117 -28.41 17.88 13.47
N LEU A 118 -27.74 16.91 12.82
CA LEU A 118 -28.17 16.35 11.54
C LEU A 118 -29.51 15.61 11.65
N THR A 119 -29.75 14.88 12.73
CA THR A 119 -31.03 14.20 12.97
C THR A 119 -32.15 15.20 13.28
N LYS A 120 -31.86 16.31 13.95
CA LYS A 120 -32.86 17.34 14.28
C LYS A 120 -33.21 18.26 13.12
N GLU A 121 -32.24 18.64 12.28
CA GLU A 121 -32.48 19.58 11.18
C GLU A 121 -32.83 18.89 9.86
N TYR A 122 -32.39 17.65 9.64
CA TYR A 122 -32.45 16.99 8.32
C TYR A 122 -33.07 15.58 8.32
N ASP A 123 -33.69 15.12 9.42
CA ASP A 123 -34.28 13.78 9.55
C ASP A 123 -33.31 12.64 9.16
N PHE A 124 -32.05 12.82 9.54
CA PHE A 124 -30.96 11.93 9.18
C PHE A 124 -31.04 10.58 9.92
N LYS A 125 -31.15 9.48 9.16
CA LYS A 125 -31.13 8.10 9.69
C LYS A 125 -29.79 7.42 9.47
N ILE A 126 -29.36 6.61 10.44
CA ILE A 126 -28.12 5.80 10.37
C ILE A 126 -28.13 4.89 9.13
N ASP A 127 -29.30 4.42 8.68
CA ASP A 127 -29.44 3.62 7.46
C ASP A 127 -28.96 4.35 6.18
N MET A 128 -29.05 5.68 6.13
CA MET A 128 -28.54 6.46 5.00
C MET A 128 -27.00 6.44 4.96
N MET A 129 -26.33 6.24 6.09
CA MET A 129 -24.87 6.10 6.16
C MET A 129 -24.39 4.73 5.70
N ASP A 130 -25.13 3.67 6.03
CA ASP A 130 -24.85 2.35 5.48
C ASP A 130 -25.05 2.33 3.95
N ASN A 131 -26.06 3.05 3.45
CA ASN A 131 -26.25 3.24 2.01
C ASN A 131 -25.15 4.10 1.38
N LEU A 132 -24.65 5.14 2.08
CA LEU A 132 -23.50 5.92 1.65
C LEU A 132 -22.23 5.06 1.53
N VAL A 133 -21.96 4.17 2.49
CA VAL A 133 -20.82 3.25 2.43
C VAL A 133 -20.96 2.26 1.27
N LYS A 134 -22.17 1.72 1.04
CA LYS A 134 -22.44 0.87 -0.13
C LYS A 134 -22.22 1.62 -1.44
N PHE A 135 -22.69 2.87 -1.54
CA PHE A 135 -22.49 3.71 -2.71
C PHE A 135 -21.01 4.07 -2.92
N ALA A 136 -20.28 4.42 -1.87
CA ALA A 136 -18.85 4.69 -1.93
C ALA A 136 -18.08 3.45 -2.40
N LYS A 137 -18.42 2.27 -1.86
CA LYS A 137 -17.85 0.99 -2.34
C LYS A 137 -18.14 0.75 -3.82
N TYR A 138 -19.36 1.03 -4.28
CA TYR A 138 -19.71 0.86 -5.68
C TYR A 138 -18.95 1.82 -6.60
N ARG A 139 -18.78 3.08 -6.17
CA ARG A 139 -17.97 4.08 -6.89
C ARG A 139 -16.49 3.67 -6.93
N TYR A 140 -15.96 3.11 -5.84
CA TYR A 140 -14.63 2.54 -5.78
C TYR A 140 -14.46 1.37 -6.75
N GLU A 141 -15.40 0.41 -6.77
CA GLU A 141 -15.38 -0.72 -7.70
C GLU A 141 -15.51 -0.30 -9.18
N CYS A 142 -16.09 0.87 -9.44
CA CYS A 142 -16.15 1.48 -10.78
C CYS A 142 -14.89 2.30 -11.14
N GLY A 143 -13.94 2.50 -10.21
CA GLY A 143 -12.71 3.24 -10.44
C GLY A 143 -12.78 4.76 -10.18
N ASN A 144 -13.88 5.27 -9.62
CA ASN A 144 -14.01 6.69 -9.26
C ASN A 144 -13.53 6.94 -7.83
N TYR A 145 -12.21 6.99 -7.65
CA TYR A 145 -11.59 7.06 -6.33
C TYR A 145 -11.78 8.42 -5.62
N SER A 146 -11.69 9.55 -6.34
CA SER A 146 -11.82 10.90 -5.74
C SER A 146 -13.17 11.12 -5.06
N VAL A 147 -14.24 10.72 -5.75
CA VAL A 147 -15.62 10.82 -5.25
C VAL A 147 -15.83 9.87 -4.06
N SER A 148 -15.29 8.65 -4.14
CA SER A 148 -15.30 7.70 -3.02
C SER A 148 -14.61 8.29 -1.77
N THR A 149 -13.44 8.90 -1.94
CA THR A 149 -12.71 9.56 -0.85
C THR A 149 -13.55 10.63 -0.15
N SER A 150 -14.22 11.51 -0.91
CA SER A 150 -15.06 12.56 -0.32
C SER A 150 -16.21 11.99 0.50
N TYR A 151 -16.88 10.94 -0.01
CA TYR A 151 -17.98 10.29 0.74
C TYR A 151 -17.48 9.55 1.98
N LEU A 152 -16.34 8.87 1.92
CA LEU A 152 -15.75 8.19 3.06
C LEU A 152 -15.23 9.19 4.11
N TYR A 153 -14.69 10.33 3.68
CA TYR A 153 -14.31 11.42 4.57
C TYR A 153 -15.53 11.99 5.31
N PHE A 154 -16.63 12.24 4.59
CA PHE A 154 -17.90 12.66 5.20
C PHE A 154 -18.41 11.63 6.22
N TYR A 155 -18.30 10.34 5.90
CA TYR A 155 -18.65 9.28 6.85
C TYR A 155 -17.82 9.35 8.13
N MET A 156 -16.50 9.57 8.02
CA MET A 156 -15.60 9.67 9.17
C MET A 156 -15.88 10.86 10.08
N LEU A 157 -16.40 11.96 9.56
CA LEU A 157 -16.75 13.14 10.36
C LEU A 157 -17.99 12.91 11.22
N ILE A 158 -18.94 12.12 10.72
CA ILE A 158 -20.25 11.93 11.34
C ILE A 158 -20.23 10.74 12.32
N MET A 159 -19.56 9.65 11.96
CA MET A 159 -19.68 8.40 12.71
C MET A 159 -18.61 8.28 13.80
N PRO A 160 -18.99 7.88 15.03
CA PRO A 160 -18.03 7.65 16.10
C PRO A 160 -17.11 6.45 15.79
N PRO A 161 -15.88 6.42 16.34
CA PRO A 161 -14.91 5.34 16.12
C PRO A 161 -15.36 3.98 16.67
N THR A 162 -16.48 3.92 17.39
CA THR A 162 -17.07 2.69 17.93
C THR A 162 -17.88 1.89 16.91
N ASP A 163 -18.13 2.42 15.71
CA ASP A 163 -18.95 1.74 14.72
C ASP A 163 -18.23 0.60 14.02
N LYS A 164 -19.00 -0.48 13.77
CA LYS A 164 -18.53 -1.71 13.13
C LYS A 164 -17.93 -1.47 11.74
N ASN A 165 -18.41 -0.46 11.03
CA ASN A 165 -17.97 -0.12 9.67
C ASN A 165 -16.79 0.86 9.64
N TYR A 166 -16.40 1.47 10.77
CA TYR A 166 -15.36 2.50 10.81
C TYR A 166 -14.00 2.00 10.31
N LEU A 167 -13.61 0.77 10.67
CA LEU A 167 -12.39 0.13 10.16
C LEU A 167 -12.42 0.00 8.63
N ASN A 168 -13.55 -0.44 8.07
CA ASN A 168 -13.69 -0.67 6.63
C ASN A 168 -13.64 0.65 5.85
N VAL A 169 -14.23 1.71 6.41
CA VAL A 169 -14.19 3.06 5.84
C VAL A 169 -12.76 3.61 5.84
N LEU A 170 -12.01 3.43 6.93
CA LEU A 170 -10.60 3.83 6.99
C LEU A 170 -9.75 3.12 5.92
N TRP A 171 -9.92 1.80 5.76
CA TRP A 171 -9.23 1.04 4.71
C TRP A 171 -9.64 1.51 3.32
N GLY A 172 -10.94 1.70 3.06
CA GLY A 172 -11.44 2.19 1.77
C GLY A 172 -10.92 3.59 1.43
N LYS A 173 -10.82 4.47 2.43
CA LYS A 173 -10.29 5.82 2.26
C LYS A 173 -8.80 5.77 1.93
N LEU A 174 -8.02 5.01 2.70
CA LEU A 174 -6.59 4.83 2.43
C LEU A 174 -6.34 4.24 1.02
N ALA A 175 -7.12 3.23 0.61
CA ALA A 175 -7.01 2.66 -0.74
C ALA A 175 -7.31 3.70 -1.82
N SER A 176 -8.38 4.50 -1.63
CA SER A 176 -8.77 5.54 -2.57
C SER A 176 -7.72 6.65 -2.68
N GLU A 177 -7.15 7.11 -1.57
CA GLU A 177 -6.07 8.12 -1.53
C GLU A 177 -4.78 7.62 -2.21
N ILE A 178 -4.40 6.35 -1.99
CA ILE A 178 -3.24 5.74 -2.66
C ILE A 178 -3.46 5.70 -4.18
N LEU A 179 -4.67 5.36 -4.65
CA LEU A 179 -5.00 5.29 -6.08
C LEU A 179 -5.11 6.67 -6.73
N VAL A 180 -5.50 7.70 -5.97
CA VAL A 180 -5.46 9.12 -6.41
C VAL A 180 -4.02 9.69 -6.40
N GLN A 181 -3.07 8.99 -5.78
CA GLN A 181 -1.67 9.40 -5.61
C GLN A 181 -1.48 10.63 -4.71
N ASN A 182 -2.36 10.82 -3.74
CA ASN A 182 -2.23 11.89 -2.75
C ASN A 182 -1.51 11.38 -1.50
N TRP A 183 -0.19 11.54 -1.46
CA TRP A 183 0.67 10.89 -0.46
C TRP A 183 0.62 11.55 0.92
N ASP A 184 0.36 12.86 0.99
CA ASP A 184 0.32 13.59 2.26
C ASP A 184 -0.91 13.21 3.09
N THR A 185 -2.10 13.21 2.46
CA THR A 185 -3.34 12.76 3.10
C THR A 185 -3.31 11.26 3.41
N ALA A 186 -2.74 10.45 2.52
CA ALA A 186 -2.57 9.02 2.75
C ALA A 186 -1.69 8.74 3.97
N LEU A 187 -0.66 9.55 4.25
CA LEU A 187 0.17 9.40 5.44
C LEU A 187 -0.62 9.67 6.73
N ASP A 188 -1.46 10.71 6.73
CA ASP A 188 -2.33 11.02 7.87
C ASP A 188 -3.36 9.92 8.11
N ASP A 189 -3.99 9.42 7.05
CA ASP A 189 -4.95 8.32 7.13
C ASP A 189 -4.30 7.01 7.57
N LEU A 190 -3.06 6.76 7.15
CA LEU A 190 -2.27 5.62 7.59
C LEU A 190 -1.96 5.70 9.09
N ASN A 191 -1.59 6.87 9.60
CA ASN A 191 -1.34 7.06 11.03
C ASN A 191 -2.62 6.86 11.84
N LYS A 192 -3.77 7.37 11.39
CA LYS A 192 -5.08 7.15 12.02
C LYS A 192 -5.46 5.67 12.05
N LEU A 193 -5.29 4.98 10.91
CA LEU A 193 -5.58 3.54 10.81
C LEU A 193 -4.67 2.73 11.74
N ARG A 194 -3.39 3.09 11.82
CA ARG A 194 -2.44 2.48 12.75
C ARG A 194 -2.86 2.66 14.20
N GLU A 195 -3.18 3.89 14.61
CA GLU A 195 -3.66 4.18 15.96
C GLU A 195 -4.94 3.43 16.28
N PHE A 196 -5.85 3.28 15.31
CA PHE A 196 -7.08 2.51 15.47
C PHE A 196 -6.82 1.00 15.64
N ILE A 197 -5.89 0.43 14.86
CA ILE A 197 -5.51 -0.98 14.98
C ILE A 197 -4.76 -1.26 16.29
N ASP A 198 -3.93 -0.33 16.75
CA ASP A 198 -3.17 -0.49 17.99
C ASP A 198 -4.00 -0.19 19.26
N SER A 199 -5.02 0.67 19.17
CA SER A 199 -5.96 0.97 20.26
C SER A 199 -7.10 -0.04 20.38
N ASN A 200 -7.59 -0.58 19.26
CA ASN A 200 -8.54 -1.68 19.31
C ASN A 200 -7.82 -2.96 19.67
N ALA A 201 -7.94 -3.34 20.94
CA ALA A 201 -7.78 -4.72 21.36
C ALA A 201 -8.91 -5.56 20.72
N PHE A 202 -8.83 -5.83 19.42
CA PHE A 202 -9.70 -6.82 18.77
C PHE A 202 -9.63 -8.10 19.61
N ALA A 203 -10.78 -8.73 19.84
CA ALA A 203 -10.88 -9.90 20.71
C ALA A 203 -9.99 -11.07 20.26
N ASN A 204 -9.55 -11.10 18.99
CA ASN A 204 -8.68 -12.14 18.46
C ASN A 204 -7.29 -11.59 18.02
N PRO A 205 -6.20 -11.97 18.72
CA PRO A 205 -4.83 -11.60 18.36
C PRO A 205 -4.44 -11.96 16.92
N LEU A 206 -5.00 -13.03 16.36
CA LEU A 206 -4.74 -13.43 14.98
C LEU A 206 -5.25 -12.40 13.96
N GLN A 207 -6.42 -11.81 14.22
CA GLN A 207 -7.00 -10.80 13.33
C GLN A 207 -6.20 -9.49 13.40
N VAL A 208 -5.72 -9.12 14.59
CA VAL A 208 -4.80 -7.97 14.74
C VAL A 208 -3.51 -8.21 13.96
N LEU A 209 -2.94 -9.41 14.04
CA LEU A 209 -1.72 -9.76 13.30
C LEU A 209 -1.94 -9.66 11.79
N GLN A 210 -3.08 -10.14 11.29
CA GLN A 210 -3.45 -10.04 9.88
C GLN A 210 -3.60 -8.57 9.45
N GLN A 211 -4.30 -7.75 10.21
CA GLN A 211 -4.48 -6.32 9.90
C GLN A 211 -3.15 -5.55 9.93
N ARG A 212 -2.26 -5.84 10.89
CA ARG A 212 -0.90 -5.29 10.91
C ARG A 212 -0.11 -5.72 9.69
N THR A 213 -0.23 -6.97 9.27
CA THR A 213 0.41 -7.50 8.06
C THR A 213 -0.06 -6.73 6.84
N TRP A 214 -1.37 -6.51 6.68
CA TRP A 214 -1.90 -5.69 5.59
C TRP A 214 -1.40 -4.25 5.65
N LEU A 215 -1.38 -3.66 6.85
CA LEU A 215 -0.91 -2.28 7.04
C LEU A 215 0.55 -2.11 6.62
N ILE A 216 1.40 -3.09 6.93
CA ILE A 216 2.81 -3.11 6.50
C ILE A 216 2.92 -3.09 4.98
N HIS A 217 2.08 -3.86 4.26
CA HIS A 217 2.14 -3.90 2.80
C HIS A 217 1.61 -2.61 2.16
N TRP A 218 0.52 -2.06 2.70
CA TRP A 218 -0.09 -0.84 2.17
C TRP A 218 0.75 0.38 2.49
N SER A 219 1.46 0.38 3.62
CA SER A 219 2.35 1.47 4.00
C SER A 219 3.56 1.60 3.07
N LEU A 220 3.98 0.54 2.39
CA LEU A 220 5.04 0.61 1.38
C LEU A 220 4.69 1.60 0.26
N PHE A 221 3.43 1.61 -0.20
CA PHE A 221 2.98 2.55 -1.24
C PHE A 221 3.14 4.01 -0.80
N VAL A 222 2.79 4.30 0.46
CA VAL A 222 2.86 5.68 0.99
C VAL A 222 4.30 6.07 1.30
N PHE A 223 5.05 5.18 1.94
CA PHE A 223 6.36 5.54 2.48
C PHE A 223 7.47 5.65 1.43
N PHE A 224 7.42 4.88 0.33
CA PHE A 224 8.41 5.04 -0.74
C PHE A 224 8.19 6.28 -1.60
N ASN A 225 6.96 6.76 -1.69
CA ASN A 225 6.62 7.95 -2.47
C ASN A 225 6.69 9.26 -1.67
N HIS A 226 6.63 9.20 -0.34
CA HIS A 226 6.72 10.38 0.53
C HIS A 226 8.17 10.70 0.93
N ALA A 227 8.56 11.98 0.86
CA ALA A 227 9.93 12.43 1.14
C ALA A 227 10.47 12.05 2.54
N LYS A 228 9.58 11.95 3.55
CA LYS A 228 9.93 11.51 4.92
C LYS A 228 9.52 10.06 5.22
N GLY A 229 8.93 9.36 4.25
CA GLY A 229 8.39 8.02 4.49
C GLY A 229 9.48 6.99 4.87
N ARG A 230 10.71 7.20 4.40
CA ARG A 230 11.88 6.37 4.72
C ARG A 230 12.21 6.33 6.22
N ASP A 231 12.09 7.47 6.91
CA ASP A 231 12.26 7.54 8.36
C ASP A 231 11.15 6.76 9.08
N HIS A 232 9.91 6.90 8.61
CA HIS A 232 8.76 6.21 9.16
C HIS A 232 8.80 4.69 8.94
N ILE A 233 9.39 4.20 7.85
CA ILE A 233 9.65 2.76 7.65
C ILE A 233 10.53 2.23 8.78
N ILE A 234 11.66 2.88 9.05
CA ILE A 234 12.60 2.42 10.08
C ILE A 234 11.92 2.47 11.46
N GLU A 235 11.21 3.55 11.76
CA GLU A 235 10.52 3.69 13.04
C GLU A 235 9.40 2.67 13.23
N MET A 236 8.61 2.44 12.20
CA MET A 236 7.44 1.55 12.26
C MET A 236 7.84 0.07 12.20
N PHE A 237 8.78 -0.32 11.34
CA PHE A 237 9.10 -1.72 11.11
C PHE A 237 10.17 -2.25 12.06
N LEU A 238 11.15 -1.41 12.45
CA LEU A 238 12.28 -1.87 13.26
C LEU A 238 12.10 -1.57 14.76
N TYR A 239 11.63 -0.37 15.13
CA TYR A 239 11.53 0.02 16.54
C TYR A 239 10.24 -0.40 17.24
N ARG A 240 9.21 -0.81 16.48
CA ARG A 240 7.96 -1.32 17.05
C ARG A 240 7.95 -2.86 17.03
N PRO A 241 8.00 -3.53 18.19
CA PRO A 241 8.11 -4.99 18.25
C PRO A 241 6.89 -5.70 17.66
N ASN A 242 5.70 -5.08 17.77
CA ASN A 242 4.45 -5.62 17.24
C ASN A 242 4.47 -5.82 15.73
N TYR A 243 5.10 -4.89 14.99
CA TYR A 243 5.20 -4.96 13.54
C TYR A 243 6.38 -5.84 13.13
N LEU A 244 7.49 -5.79 13.87
CA LEU A 244 8.62 -6.68 13.65
C LEU A 244 8.21 -8.16 13.77
N ASN A 245 7.44 -8.51 14.80
CA ASN A 245 6.91 -9.87 14.99
C ASN A 245 6.01 -10.30 13.81
N ALA A 246 5.22 -9.37 13.25
CA ALA A 246 4.41 -9.63 12.07
C ALA A 246 5.26 -9.91 10.84
N ILE A 247 6.36 -9.16 10.65
CA ILE A 247 7.33 -9.38 9.58
C ILE A 247 7.99 -10.75 9.70
N GLN A 248 8.46 -11.11 10.90
CA GLN A 248 9.11 -12.40 11.17
C GLN A 248 8.16 -13.59 10.99
N THR A 249 6.88 -13.45 11.34
CA THR A 249 5.94 -14.58 11.32
C THR A 249 5.27 -14.77 9.96
N MET A 250 4.84 -13.68 9.30
CA MET A 250 3.92 -13.74 8.16
C MET A 250 4.51 -13.21 6.85
N CYS A 251 5.40 -12.21 6.90
CA CYS A 251 5.86 -11.51 5.70
C CYS A 251 7.37 -11.19 5.70
N PRO A 252 8.23 -12.22 5.59
CA PRO A 252 9.68 -12.03 5.64
C PRO A 252 10.23 -11.29 4.41
N HIS A 253 9.51 -11.28 3.27
CA HIS A 253 9.89 -10.53 2.08
C HIS A 253 9.91 -9.02 2.28
N ILE A 254 9.27 -8.50 3.33
CA ILE A 254 9.30 -7.08 3.67
C ILE A 254 10.71 -6.63 4.11
N LEU A 255 11.56 -7.57 4.55
CA LEU A 255 12.95 -7.30 4.92
C LEU A 255 13.76 -6.71 3.76
N ARG A 256 13.40 -7.02 2.50
CA ARG A 256 13.99 -6.37 1.31
C ARG A 256 13.82 -4.86 1.38
N TYR A 257 12.58 -4.39 1.55
CA TYR A 257 12.24 -2.97 1.60
C TYR A 257 12.80 -2.26 2.83
N LEU A 258 12.85 -2.97 3.96
CA LEU A 258 13.47 -2.44 5.18
C LEU A 258 14.98 -2.26 4.99
N ALA A 259 15.65 -3.25 4.39
CA ALA A 259 17.08 -3.20 4.11
C ALA A 259 17.43 -2.04 3.17
N THR A 260 16.67 -1.87 2.09
CA THR A 260 16.88 -0.73 1.18
C THR A 260 16.65 0.61 1.86
N ALA A 261 15.59 0.74 2.67
CA ALA A 261 15.31 1.98 3.38
C ALA A 261 16.42 2.35 4.38
N VAL A 262 16.97 1.37 5.09
CA VAL A 262 18.09 1.58 6.04
C VAL A 262 19.39 1.96 5.31
N VAL A 263 19.71 1.32 4.18
CA VAL A 263 20.91 1.62 3.39
C VAL A 263 20.89 3.04 2.82
N ILE A 264 19.72 3.49 2.36
CA ILE A 264 19.56 4.84 1.78
C ILE A 264 19.61 5.92 2.88
N ASN A 265 19.05 5.64 4.06
CA ASN A 265 18.92 6.61 5.13
C ASN A 265 20.18 6.71 6.02
N ARG A 266 21.25 7.30 5.47
CA ARG A 266 22.54 7.46 6.17
C ARG A 266 22.59 8.65 7.14
N SER A 267 21.59 9.54 7.11
CA SER A 267 21.66 10.87 7.76
C SER A 267 21.59 10.88 9.29
N ARG A 268 21.35 9.74 9.95
CA ARG A 268 21.16 9.71 11.42
C ARG A 268 22.29 8.98 12.14
N ARG A 269 22.72 9.52 13.30
CA ARG A 269 23.54 8.77 14.29
C ARG A 269 22.92 7.41 14.67
N ASN A 270 21.61 7.27 14.48
CA ASN A 270 20.85 6.04 14.73
C ASN A 270 20.88 5.05 13.55
N ALA A 271 21.34 5.44 12.35
CA ALA A 271 21.41 4.55 11.19
C ALA A 271 22.35 3.37 11.44
N LEU A 272 23.47 3.60 12.15
CA LEU A 272 24.40 2.53 12.54
C LEU A 272 23.74 1.54 13.52
N ASN A 273 22.93 2.02 14.46
CA ASN A 273 22.22 1.17 15.42
C ASN A 273 21.10 0.40 14.72
N ALA A 274 20.32 1.08 13.88
CA ALA A 274 19.29 0.47 13.05
C ALA A 274 19.87 -0.61 12.14
N LEU A 275 21.05 -0.37 11.57
CA LEU A 275 21.75 -1.35 10.74
C LEU A 275 22.21 -2.56 11.54
N LYS A 276 22.75 -2.37 12.75
CA LYS A 276 23.13 -3.50 13.63
C LYS A 276 21.91 -4.34 14.03
N ASP A 277 20.80 -3.69 14.37
CA ASP A 277 19.58 -4.39 14.75
C ASP A 277 18.93 -5.08 13.55
N LEU A 278 18.96 -4.44 12.38
CA LEU A 278 18.53 -5.05 11.11
C LEU A 278 19.36 -6.30 10.78
N VAL A 279 20.68 -6.24 10.88
CA VAL A 279 21.56 -7.40 10.60
C VAL A 279 21.22 -8.57 11.52
N LYS A 280 20.90 -8.33 12.80
CA LYS A 280 20.44 -9.39 13.70
C LYS A 280 19.11 -10.01 13.25
N VAL A 281 18.15 -9.18 12.81
CA VAL A 281 16.86 -9.66 12.30
C VAL A 281 17.06 -10.48 11.01
N ILE A 282 17.91 -10.01 10.10
CA ILE A 282 18.24 -10.73 8.86
C ILE A 282 18.90 -12.07 9.17
N GLN A 283 19.84 -12.13 10.12
CA GLN A 283 20.45 -13.39 10.53
C GLN A 283 19.43 -14.37 11.11
N GLN A 284 18.51 -13.87 11.94
CA GLN A 284 17.43 -14.69 12.50
C GLN A 284 16.52 -15.24 11.40
N GLU A 285 16.19 -14.46 10.36
CA GLU A 285 15.27 -14.85 9.28
C GLU A 285 15.96 -15.46 8.04
N SER A 286 17.28 -15.65 8.08
CA SER A 286 18.09 -16.18 6.96
C SER A 286 17.70 -17.60 6.51
N TYR A 287 16.95 -18.33 7.35
CA TYR A 287 16.39 -19.64 7.03
C TYR A 287 15.08 -19.56 6.23
N THR A 288 14.30 -18.49 6.42
CA THR A 288 12.97 -18.32 5.82
C THR A 288 13.04 -17.61 4.48
N TYR A 289 13.85 -16.55 4.38
CA TYR A 289 13.91 -15.69 3.20
C TYR A 289 15.34 -15.29 2.87
N ARG A 290 15.69 -15.41 1.59
CA ARG A 290 16.98 -14.99 1.04
C ARG A 290 16.77 -14.18 -0.21
N ASP A 291 17.48 -13.08 -0.28
CA ASP A 291 17.40 -12.09 -1.35
C ASP A 291 18.78 -11.47 -1.56
N PRO A 292 19.15 -11.04 -2.78
CA PRO A 292 20.48 -10.47 -3.02
C PRO A 292 20.77 -9.27 -2.12
N ILE A 293 19.75 -8.49 -1.76
CA ILE A 293 19.88 -7.32 -0.87
C ILE A 293 20.15 -7.75 0.58
N THR A 294 19.46 -8.79 1.07
CA THR A 294 19.70 -9.29 2.43
C THR A 294 21.04 -10.02 2.52
N GLU A 295 21.39 -10.80 1.48
CA GLU A 295 22.69 -11.48 1.35
C GLU A 295 23.83 -10.47 1.25
N PHE A 296 23.65 -9.35 0.54
CA PHE A 296 24.64 -8.27 0.48
C PHE A 296 24.99 -7.74 1.88
N LEU A 297 23.97 -7.48 2.72
CA LEU A 297 24.20 -7.03 4.10
C LEU A 297 24.84 -8.11 4.97
N GLU A 298 24.48 -9.38 4.75
CA GLU A 298 25.09 -10.52 5.44
C GLU A 298 26.58 -10.66 5.07
N HIS A 299 26.93 -10.59 3.79
CA HIS A 299 28.32 -10.64 3.33
C HIS A 299 29.15 -9.47 3.88
N LEU A 300 28.57 -8.26 3.95
CA LEU A 300 29.29 -7.08 4.39
C LEU A 300 29.53 -7.02 5.91
N TYR A 301 28.53 -7.39 6.73
CA TYR A 301 28.59 -7.22 8.19
C TYR A 301 28.79 -8.50 9.00
N VAL A 302 28.58 -9.67 8.40
CA VAL A 302 28.71 -10.98 9.08
C VAL A 302 29.95 -11.70 8.59
N ASN A 303 30.04 -11.89 7.27
CA ASN A 303 31.13 -12.67 6.66
C ASN A 303 32.38 -11.83 6.36
N PHE A 304 32.24 -10.50 6.28
CA PHE A 304 33.28 -9.57 5.82
C PHE A 304 33.88 -9.95 4.45
N ASP A 305 33.06 -10.52 3.58
CA ASP A 305 33.44 -10.92 2.22
C ASP A 305 33.09 -9.80 1.23
N PHE A 306 34.10 -9.00 0.89
CA PHE A 306 33.96 -7.84 0.01
C PHE A 306 33.80 -8.22 -1.46
N ASP A 307 34.38 -9.34 -1.90
CA ASP A 307 34.28 -9.82 -3.27
C ASP A 307 32.87 -10.37 -3.52
N GLY A 308 32.36 -11.18 -2.58
CA GLY A 308 30.98 -11.64 -2.57
C GLY A 308 29.98 -10.47 -2.50
N ALA A 309 30.22 -9.49 -1.63
CA ALA A 309 29.38 -8.29 -1.52
C ALA A 309 29.36 -7.48 -2.83
N ARG A 310 30.49 -7.37 -3.55
CA ARG A 310 30.54 -6.68 -4.84
C ARG A 310 29.77 -7.41 -5.94
N GLN A 311 29.86 -8.74 -5.99
CA GLN A 311 29.07 -9.53 -6.93
C GLN A 311 27.57 -9.39 -6.63
N LYS A 312 27.20 -9.48 -5.35
CA LYS A 312 25.80 -9.32 -4.90
C LYS A 312 25.26 -7.92 -5.15
N LEU A 313 26.08 -6.88 -5.11
CA LEU A 313 25.66 -5.53 -5.46
C LEU A 313 25.18 -5.44 -6.93
N ASN A 314 25.83 -6.14 -7.85
CA ASN A 314 25.38 -6.18 -9.26
C ASN A 314 24.04 -6.91 -9.38
N GLU A 315 23.86 -8.01 -8.66
CA GLU A 315 22.56 -8.71 -8.59
C GLU A 315 21.47 -7.83 -7.97
N CYS A 316 21.81 -7.02 -6.95
CA CYS A 316 20.88 -6.06 -6.34
C CYS A 316 20.39 -5.02 -7.35
N GLN A 317 21.25 -4.53 -8.24
CA GLN A 317 20.86 -3.55 -9.25
C GLN A 317 19.78 -4.10 -10.18
N GLU A 318 19.93 -5.34 -10.64
CA GLU A 318 18.91 -6.00 -11.47
C GLU A 318 17.60 -6.21 -10.70
N VAL A 319 17.67 -6.55 -9.41
CA VAL A 319 16.47 -6.72 -8.56
C VAL A 319 15.76 -5.39 -8.36
N LEU A 320 16.49 -4.33 -7.99
CA LEU A 320 15.95 -2.98 -7.75
C LEU A 320 15.32 -2.39 -9.01
N TYR A 321 15.91 -2.63 -10.18
CA TYR A 321 15.40 -2.12 -11.46
C TYR A 321 14.04 -2.71 -11.87
N ASN A 322 13.78 -3.95 -11.43
CA ASN A 322 12.58 -4.71 -11.75
C ASN A 322 11.53 -4.67 -10.62
N ASP A 323 11.78 -3.92 -9.55
CA ASP A 323 10.86 -3.78 -8.42
C ASP A 323 10.10 -2.44 -8.53
N PHE A 324 8.78 -2.49 -8.35
CA PHE A 324 7.90 -1.34 -8.52
C PHE A 324 8.22 -0.19 -7.57
N PHE A 325 8.51 -0.49 -6.29
CA PHE A 325 8.71 0.53 -5.26
C PHE A 325 10.13 1.09 -5.24
N LEU A 326 11.10 0.28 -5.66
CA LEU A 326 12.51 0.56 -5.44
C LEU A 326 13.21 1.17 -6.66
N ILE A 327 12.52 1.26 -7.81
CA ILE A 327 13.10 1.79 -9.04
C ILE A 327 13.62 3.23 -8.88
N ALA A 328 12.89 4.07 -8.14
CA ALA A 328 13.27 5.46 -7.88
C ALA A 328 14.47 5.58 -6.90
N CYS A 329 14.78 4.51 -6.18
CA CYS A 329 15.82 4.46 -5.15
C CYS A 329 17.11 3.79 -5.63
N LEU A 330 17.18 3.36 -6.90
CA LEU A 330 18.29 2.55 -7.43
C LEU A 330 19.63 3.29 -7.32
N ASP A 331 19.71 4.51 -7.84
CA ASP A 331 20.97 5.27 -7.88
C ASP A 331 21.47 5.59 -6.47
N GLU A 332 20.58 6.11 -5.62
CA GLU A 332 20.87 6.41 -4.21
C GLU A 332 21.32 5.17 -3.44
N PHE A 333 20.67 4.01 -3.67
CA PHE A 333 21.06 2.76 -3.03
C PHE A 333 22.45 2.32 -3.46
N VAL A 334 22.75 2.35 -4.76
CA VAL A 334 24.05 1.92 -5.30
C VAL A 334 25.19 2.78 -4.78
N GLU A 335 25.03 4.10 -4.75
CA GLU A 335 26.04 5.01 -4.22
C GLU A 335 26.28 4.76 -2.73
N ASN A 336 25.21 4.67 -1.93
CA ASN A 336 25.33 4.40 -0.50
C ASN A 336 25.93 3.02 -0.21
N ALA A 337 25.52 1.99 -0.95
CA ALA A 337 26.07 0.64 -0.80
C ALA A 337 27.58 0.62 -1.13
N ARG A 338 28.02 1.30 -2.20
CA ARG A 338 29.45 1.45 -2.51
C ARG A 338 30.20 2.15 -1.36
N LEU A 339 29.66 3.25 -0.85
CA LEU A 339 30.25 3.96 0.27
C LEU A 339 30.35 3.07 1.52
N MET A 340 29.37 2.21 1.78
CA MET A 340 29.39 1.27 2.91
C MET A 340 30.46 0.18 2.75
N ILE A 341 30.61 -0.37 1.55
CA ILE A 341 31.68 -1.33 1.23
C ILE A 341 33.03 -0.67 1.48
N PHE A 342 33.28 0.51 0.90
CA PHE A 342 34.54 1.23 1.06
C PHE A 342 34.78 1.65 2.52
N GLU A 343 33.78 2.18 3.22
CA GLU A 343 33.91 2.57 4.63
C GLU A 343 34.29 1.37 5.51
N THR A 344 33.66 0.22 5.28
CA THR A 344 33.95 -1.01 6.04
C THR A 344 35.33 -1.56 5.69
N PHE A 345 35.69 -1.52 4.40
CA PHE A 345 37.01 -1.91 3.91
C PHE A 345 38.14 -1.05 4.51
N CYS A 346 37.98 0.28 4.50
CA CYS A 346 38.93 1.25 5.07
C CYS A 346 39.06 1.14 6.59
N ARG A 347 38.01 0.71 7.30
CA ARG A 347 38.07 0.48 8.75
C ARG A 347 38.91 -0.74 9.12
N ILE A 348 39.01 -1.72 8.23
CA ILE A 348 39.72 -2.99 8.46
C ILE A 348 41.14 -2.94 7.89
N HIS A 349 41.34 -2.30 6.74
CA HIS A 349 42.62 -2.26 6.03
C HIS A 349 43.31 -0.90 6.20
N GLN A 350 44.58 -0.93 6.62
CA GLN A 350 45.40 0.28 6.76
C GLN A 350 46.04 0.74 5.44
N CYS A 351 46.21 -0.17 4.48
CA CYS A 351 46.76 0.11 3.15
C CYS A 351 45.76 -0.34 2.09
N ILE A 352 45.42 0.56 1.16
CA ILE A 352 44.46 0.29 0.09
C ILE A 352 45.22 0.35 -1.24
N THR A 353 45.20 -0.76 -1.97
CA THR A 353 45.73 -0.82 -3.33
C THR A 353 44.65 -0.30 -4.28
N ILE A 354 44.85 0.88 -4.86
CA ILE A 354 44.00 1.41 -5.93
C ILE A 354 44.53 0.81 -7.23
N GLY A 355 43.99 -0.35 -7.62
CA GLY A 355 44.31 -1.08 -8.85
C GLY A 355 43.23 -0.89 -9.90
#